data_AF-A0A0K8T1J3-F1
#
_entry.id   AF-A0A0K8T1J3-F1
#
_cell.length_a   1.000
_cell.length_b   1.000
_cell.length_c   1.000
_cell.angle_alpha   90.00
_cell.angle_beta   90.00
_cell.angle_gamma   90.00
#
_symmetry.space_group_name_H-M   'P 1'
#
loop_
_entity.id
_entity.type
_entity.pdbx_description
1 polymer ?
#
loop_
_entity_poly.entity_id
_entity_poly.type
_entity_poly.pdbx_seq_one_letter_code
_entity_poly.pdbx_strand_id
1 'polypeptide(L)'
;KGGHNTDGFDVGNSEKIVIANSIINNQDDCLAINSGTDITFEHNTCIGGHGISIGSVGGRKNNVVQDVKVRHCKVIDSDNGIRIKTVKGATGEVKDILF
;
A
#
# COMPACT_ATOMS: atom_id res chain seq x y z
N LYS A 1 -19.21 4.09 14.37
CA LYS A 1 -17.78 3.88 14.05
C LYS A 1 -17.08 5.25 14.18
N GLY A 2 -15.86 5.31 14.73
CA GLY A 2 -15.12 6.57 14.93
C GLY A 2 -13.60 6.46 14.82
N GLY A 3 -13.05 5.31 14.41
CA GLY A 3 -11.62 5.16 14.12
C GLY A 3 -11.26 5.81 12.78
N HIS A 4 -10.07 6.40 12.69
CA HIS A 4 -9.57 7.15 11.54
C HIS A 4 -8.04 6.98 11.48
N ASN A 5 -7.46 6.90 10.27
CA ASN A 5 -6.02 6.63 10.06
C ASN A 5 -5.54 5.36 10.78
N THR A 6 -6.30 4.29 10.61
CA THR A 6 -6.03 2.97 11.20
C THR A 6 -5.38 2.05 10.17
N ASP A 7 -4.37 2.55 9.46
CA ASP A 7 -3.64 1.85 8.41
C ASP A 7 -3.18 0.45 8.86
N GLY A 8 -3.29 -0.54 7.96
CA GLY A 8 -2.91 -1.92 8.26
C GLY A 8 -1.40 -2.09 8.28
N PHE A 9 -0.77 -1.79 7.14
CA PHE A 9 0.69 -1.84 6.97
C PHE A 9 1.19 -0.61 6.24
N ASP A 10 1.99 0.20 6.92
CA ASP A 10 2.78 1.27 6.33
C ASP A 10 4.19 0.76 6.01
N VAL A 11 4.56 0.73 4.72
CA VAL A 11 5.90 0.34 4.28
C VAL A 11 6.66 1.57 3.82
N GLY A 12 7.87 1.75 4.36
CA GLY A 12 8.77 2.84 4.01
C GLY A 12 10.22 2.42 4.16
N ASN A 13 11.08 2.87 3.23
CA ASN A 13 12.53 2.65 3.25
C ASN A 13 12.92 1.19 3.57
N SER A 14 12.29 0.25 2.87
CA SER A 14 12.42 -1.19 3.11
C SER A 14 12.73 -1.94 1.81
N GLU A 15 13.30 -3.14 1.94
CA GLU A 15 13.61 -4.05 0.84
C GLU A 15 13.25 -5.49 1.23
N LYS A 16 12.84 -6.33 0.26
CA LYS A 16 12.58 -7.78 0.44
C LYS A 16 11.52 -8.07 1.51
N ILE A 17 10.38 -7.39 1.40
CA ILE A 17 9.27 -7.54 2.33
C ILE A 17 8.22 -8.48 1.73
N VAL A 18 7.74 -9.42 2.52
CA VAL A 18 6.58 -10.27 2.18
C VAL A 18 5.52 -10.12 3.27
N ILE A 19 4.33 -9.71 2.88
CA ILE A 19 3.15 -9.63 3.76
C ILE A 19 2.09 -10.57 3.18
N ALA A 20 1.73 -11.61 3.94
CA ALA A 20 0.84 -12.64 3.44
C ALA A 20 -0.20 -13.14 4.45
N ASN A 21 -1.28 -13.73 3.93
CA ASN A 21 -2.30 -14.48 4.67
C ASN A 21 -2.94 -13.70 5.84
N SER A 22 -3.11 -12.39 5.68
CA SER A 22 -3.67 -11.50 6.70
C SER A 22 -5.11 -11.12 6.41
N ILE A 23 -5.90 -10.86 7.46
CA ILE A 23 -7.22 -10.24 7.38
C ILE A 23 -7.14 -8.88 8.06
N ILE A 24 -7.34 -7.81 7.31
CA ILE A 24 -7.26 -6.42 7.77
C ILE A 24 -8.66 -5.83 7.73
N ASN A 25 -9.20 -5.48 8.89
CA ASN A 25 -10.46 -4.75 9.03
C ASN A 25 -10.17 -3.40 9.69
N ASN A 26 -10.19 -2.34 8.90
CA ASN A 26 -9.76 -1.01 9.35
C ASN A 26 -10.61 0.11 8.72
N GLN A 27 -10.10 1.34 8.78
CA GLN A 27 -10.77 2.56 8.26
C GLN A 27 -9.83 3.42 7.42
N ASP A 28 -8.65 2.90 7.05
CA ASP A 28 -7.71 3.56 6.14
C ASP A 28 -7.03 2.52 5.26
N ASP A 29 -5.87 2.81 4.67
CA ASP A 29 -5.19 1.89 3.76
C ASP A 29 -4.95 0.52 4.40
N CYS A 30 -5.31 -0.54 3.67
CA CYS A 30 -4.94 -1.90 4.05
C CYS A 30 -3.42 -2.10 3.95
N LEU A 31 -2.84 -1.50 2.90
CA LEU A 31 -1.42 -1.39 2.65
C LEU A 31 -1.13 0.00 2.08
N ALA A 32 -0.13 0.68 2.60
CA ALA A 32 0.41 1.93 2.06
C ALA A 32 1.93 1.82 1.87
N ILE A 33 2.38 1.67 0.61
CA ILE A 33 3.82 1.62 0.28
C ILE A 33 4.32 3.01 -0.06
N ASN A 34 4.90 3.70 0.92
CA ASN A 34 5.42 5.06 0.75
C ASN A 34 6.80 5.09 0.05
N SER A 35 7.62 4.05 0.28
CA SER A 35 8.90 3.79 -0.42
C SER A 35 9.38 2.37 -0.15
N GLY A 36 10.15 1.80 -1.08
CA GLY A 36 10.78 0.48 -0.93
C GLY A 36 10.93 -0.28 -2.25
N THR A 37 11.64 -1.40 -2.21
CA THR A 37 11.87 -2.26 -3.38
C THR A 37 11.65 -3.73 -3.04
N ASP A 38 11.25 -4.56 -4.00
CA ASP A 38 11.01 -6.00 -3.79
C ASP A 38 10.01 -6.25 -2.64
N ILE A 39 8.76 -5.84 -2.87
CA ILE A 39 7.68 -5.96 -1.89
C ILE A 39 6.58 -6.85 -2.46
N THR A 40 6.23 -7.91 -1.75
CA THR A 40 5.13 -8.80 -2.10
C THR A 40 4.00 -8.71 -1.07
N PHE A 41 2.79 -8.43 -1.54
CA PHE A 41 1.56 -8.46 -0.74
C PHE A 41 0.61 -9.51 -1.31
N GLU A 42 0.46 -10.66 -0.64
CA GLU A 42 -0.25 -11.80 -1.21
C GLU A 42 -1.24 -12.52 -0.29
N HIS A 43 -2.33 -13.04 -0.86
CA HIS A 43 -3.34 -13.82 -0.13
C HIS A 43 -3.96 -13.06 1.06
N ASN A 44 -4.02 -11.73 1.00
CA ASN A 44 -4.57 -10.89 2.06
C ASN A 44 -6.03 -10.52 1.77
N THR A 45 -6.81 -10.30 2.83
CA THR A 45 -8.19 -9.80 2.75
C THR A 45 -8.29 -8.45 3.44
N CYS A 46 -8.63 -7.41 2.69
CA CYS A 46 -8.81 -6.03 3.14
C CYS A 46 -10.29 -5.69 3.20
N ILE A 47 -10.78 -5.20 4.35
CA ILE A 47 -12.20 -4.96 4.61
C ILE A 47 -12.41 -3.59 5.24
N GLY A 48 -13.28 -2.76 4.68
CA GLY A 48 -13.77 -1.53 5.32
C GLY A 48 -12.87 -0.30 5.21
N GLY A 49 -11.66 -0.43 4.64
CA GLY A 49 -10.63 0.61 4.62
C GLY A 49 -10.57 1.39 3.31
N HIS A 50 -9.37 1.84 2.95
CA HIS A 50 -9.10 2.61 1.72
C HIS A 50 -8.42 1.80 0.60
N GLY A 51 -8.26 0.48 0.78
CA GLY A 51 -7.73 -0.42 -0.24
C GLY A 51 -6.23 -0.66 -0.18
N ILE A 52 -5.67 -1.17 -1.27
CA ILE A 52 -4.23 -1.45 -1.42
C ILE A 52 -3.59 -0.28 -2.18
N SER A 53 -2.78 0.50 -1.48
CA SER A 53 -2.22 1.76 -1.97
C SER A 53 -0.70 1.69 -2.18
N ILE A 54 -0.24 2.10 -3.36
CA ILE A 54 1.13 2.60 -3.56
C ILE A 54 1.13 4.09 -3.27
N GLY A 55 1.93 4.47 -2.30
CA GLY A 55 2.09 5.84 -1.84
C GLY A 55 1.32 6.20 -0.57
N SER A 56 1.25 7.47 -0.20
CA SER A 56 1.66 8.61 -1.04
C SER A 56 3.15 8.61 -1.34
N VAL A 57 3.57 8.61 -2.61
CA VAL A 57 4.99 8.68 -2.99
C VAL A 57 5.38 10.14 -3.24
N GLY A 58 6.48 10.59 -2.65
CA GLY A 58 6.93 11.99 -2.72
C GLY A 58 6.96 12.69 -1.36
N GLY A 59 7.78 13.74 -1.25
CA GLY A 59 7.87 14.59 -0.06
C GLY A 59 8.58 13.97 1.15
N ARG A 60 9.24 12.82 0.98
CA ARG A 60 10.01 12.12 2.03
C ARG A 60 11.48 12.00 1.65
N LYS A 61 12.29 11.45 2.57
CA LYS A 61 13.72 11.15 2.33
C LYS A 61 13.92 10.12 1.22
N ASN A 62 13.02 9.14 1.12
CA ASN A 62 12.99 8.14 0.06
C ASN A 62 11.60 8.20 -0.61
N ASN A 63 11.59 8.34 -1.94
CA ASN A 63 10.39 8.46 -2.76
C ASN A 63 10.43 7.49 -3.95
N VAL A 64 11.15 6.36 -3.81
CA VAL A 64 11.23 5.31 -4.82
C VAL A 64 10.38 4.13 -4.34
N VAL A 65 9.46 3.69 -5.19
CA VAL A 65 8.75 2.41 -5.06
C VAL A 65 9.00 1.59 -6.31
N GLN A 66 9.61 0.41 -6.16
CA GLN A 66 9.96 -0.45 -7.28
C GLN A 66 9.69 -1.93 -6.98
N ASP A 67 9.41 -2.72 -8.01
CA ASP A 67 9.25 -4.18 -7.93
C ASP A 67 8.26 -4.59 -6.83
N VAL A 68 7.02 -4.14 -7.00
CA VAL A 68 5.93 -4.48 -6.09
C VAL A 68 4.99 -5.47 -6.75
N LYS A 69 4.68 -6.55 -6.03
CA LYS A 69 3.77 -7.61 -6.48
C LYS A 69 2.62 -7.73 -5.49
N VAL A 70 1.42 -7.35 -5.93
CA VAL A 70 0.17 -7.62 -5.22
C VAL A 70 -0.51 -8.77 -5.93
N ARG A 71 -0.89 -9.83 -5.21
CA ARG A 71 -1.56 -10.98 -5.86
C ARG A 71 -2.48 -11.76 -4.93
N HIS A 72 -3.51 -12.37 -5.50
CA HIS A 72 -4.48 -13.22 -4.78
C HIS A 72 -5.13 -12.53 -3.57
N CYS A 73 -5.29 -11.21 -3.61
CA CYS A 73 -5.88 -10.44 -2.53
C CYS A 73 -7.38 -10.19 -2.78
N LYS A 74 -8.11 -9.93 -1.70
CA LYS A 74 -9.51 -9.48 -1.74
C LYS A 74 -9.60 -8.10 -1.12
N VAL A 75 -10.30 -7.18 -1.77
CA VAL A 75 -10.64 -5.86 -1.21
C VAL A 75 -12.16 -5.75 -1.20
N ILE A 76 -12.73 -5.55 -0.02
CA ILE A 76 -14.17 -5.67 0.24
C ILE A 76 -14.63 -4.44 1.01
N ASP A 77 -15.77 -3.87 0.61
CA ASP A 77 -16.42 -2.73 1.28
C ASP A 77 -15.44 -1.59 1.64
N SER A 78 -14.50 -1.31 0.74
CA SER A 78 -13.44 -0.31 0.94
C SER A 78 -13.62 0.82 -0.07
N ASP A 79 -13.17 2.03 0.28
CA ASP A 79 -13.32 3.21 -0.56
C ASP A 79 -12.64 3.06 -1.92
N ASN A 80 -11.52 2.32 -1.96
CA ASN A 80 -10.80 2.00 -3.19
C ASN A 80 -10.44 0.50 -3.19
N GLY A 81 -10.27 -0.06 -4.40
CA GLY A 81 -9.66 -1.39 -4.59
C GLY A 81 -8.13 -1.27 -4.63
N ILE A 82 -7.62 -0.94 -5.81
CA ILE A 82 -6.21 -0.63 -6.06
C ILE A 82 -6.04 0.88 -6.22
N ARG A 83 -5.00 1.45 -5.61
CA ARG A 83 -4.71 2.89 -5.67
C ARG A 83 -3.22 3.17 -5.82
N ILE A 84 -2.85 4.10 -6.70
CA ILE A 84 -1.51 4.70 -6.75
C ILE A 84 -1.68 6.19 -6.53
N LYS A 85 -1.01 6.75 -5.52
CA LYS A 85 -1.07 8.17 -5.14
C LYS A 85 0.33 8.76 -5.03
N THR A 86 0.57 9.85 -5.74
CA THR A 86 1.82 10.63 -5.67
C THR A 86 1.54 12.04 -5.15
N VAL A 87 2.52 12.64 -4.47
CA VAL A 87 2.38 13.98 -3.90
C VAL A 87 2.61 15.03 -4.99
N LYS A 88 1.65 15.93 -5.18
CA LYS A 88 1.74 17.02 -6.16
C LYS A 88 3.00 17.87 -5.92
N GLY A 89 3.78 18.08 -6.98
CA GLY A 89 5.00 18.90 -6.94
C GLY A 89 6.20 18.22 -6.27
N ALA A 90 6.07 16.97 -5.81
CA ALA A 90 7.19 16.20 -5.30
C ALA A 90 7.93 15.48 -6.44
N THR A 91 9.14 15.02 -6.11
CA THR A 91 9.95 14.14 -6.96
C THR A 91 9.97 12.72 -6.38
N GLY A 92 10.05 11.72 -7.26
CA GLY A 92 10.05 10.30 -6.89
C GLY A 92 9.86 9.42 -8.12
N GLU A 93 9.88 8.12 -7.89
CA GLU A 93 9.71 7.10 -8.93
C GLU A 93 8.76 6.00 -8.43
N VAL A 94 7.84 5.59 -9.30
CA VAL A 94 7.01 4.40 -9.12
C VAL A 94 7.16 3.56 -10.37
N LYS A 95 7.73 2.36 -10.24
CA LYS A 95 8.11 1.53 -11.38
C LYS A 95 7.91 0.05 -11.06
N ASP A 96 7.66 -0.77 -12.08
CA ASP A 96 7.60 -2.23 -11.95
C ASP A 96 6.57 -2.69 -10.90
N ILE A 97 5.33 -2.18 -11.00
CA ILE A 97 4.22 -2.52 -10.11
C ILE A 97 3.28 -3.48 -10.82
N LEU A 98 2.98 -4.61 -10.18
CA LEU A 98 2.05 -5.62 -10.66
C LEU A 98 0.93 -5.85 -9.63
N PHE A 99 -0.32 -5.78 -10.09
CA PHE A 99 -1.53 -6.10 -9.32
C PHE A 99 -2.27 -7.28 -9.93
#